data_AF-A0AAX0BQ51-F1
#
_entry.id   AF-A0AAX0BQ51-F1
#
_cell.length_a   1.000
_cell.length_b   1.000
_cell.length_c   1.000
_cell.angle_alpha   90.00
_cell.angle_beta   90.00
_cell.angle_gamma   90.00
#
_symmetry.space_group_name_H-M   'P 1'
#
loop_
_entity.id
_entity.type
_entity.pdbx_description
1 polymer ?
#
loop_
_entity_poly.entity_id
_entity_poly.type
_entity_poly.pdbx_seq_one_letter_code
_entity_poly.pdbx_strand_id
1 'polypeptide(L)'
;MNELLEREKTQLEQEYDTLSMRVAVKQMDYEEADERLKEANERVDRIEAYIKTQSDTLVDLEEKATKLERKAEIAEMVYEMARGSGGNETLRDKLIDGMYENEQLKTENSKLRETLNKAYDFMKQFVVDGRNLLEKFLESIGQVVEKVGWGAAGTVLLIKKWNQEILRNTTKSY
;
A
#
# COMPACT_ATOMS: atom_id res chain seq x y z
N MET A 1 -69.48 -48.30 7.39
CA MET A 1 -69.10 -46.95 7.85
C MET A 1 -67.91 -47.04 8.81
N ASN A 2 -68.07 -47.65 10.00
CA ASN A 2 -66.99 -47.72 11.01
C ASN A 2 -65.71 -48.45 10.56
N GLU A 3 -65.81 -49.57 9.85
CA GLU A 3 -64.61 -50.29 9.38
C GLU A 3 -63.76 -49.51 8.36
N LEU A 4 -64.39 -48.63 7.58
CA LEU A 4 -63.71 -47.85 6.55
C LEU A 4 -62.95 -46.69 7.20
N LEU A 5 -63.58 -46.06 8.21
CA LEU A 5 -62.97 -45.01 9.04
C LEU A 5 -61.76 -45.53 9.83
N GLU A 6 -61.85 -46.73 10.41
CA GLU A 6 -60.72 -47.34 11.15
C GLU A 6 -59.53 -47.68 10.23
N ARG A 7 -59.80 -48.09 8.98
CA ARG A 7 -58.75 -48.31 7.97
C ARG A 7 -58.06 -47.01 7.58
N GLU A 8 -58.83 -45.95 7.31
CA GLU A 8 -58.27 -44.63 6.99
C GLU A 8 -57.45 -44.05 8.15
N LYS A 9 -57.93 -44.20 9.39
CA LYS A 9 -57.18 -43.80 10.58
C LYS A 9 -55.84 -44.53 10.68
N THR A 10 -55.85 -45.86 10.51
CA THR A 10 -54.63 -46.68 10.54
C THR A 10 -53.66 -46.29 9.42
N GLN A 11 -54.16 -45.96 8.22
CA GLN A 11 -53.34 -45.49 7.11
C GLN A 11 -52.69 -44.13 7.39
N LEU A 12 -53.46 -43.19 7.94
CA LEU A 12 -52.95 -41.88 8.34
C LEU A 12 -51.89 -41.99 9.44
N GLU A 13 -52.07 -42.89 10.40
CA GLU A 13 -51.06 -43.18 11.44
C GLU A 13 -49.76 -43.72 10.81
N GLN A 14 -49.85 -44.67 9.88
CA GLN A 14 -48.67 -45.19 9.16
C GLN A 14 -47.97 -44.14 8.30
N GLU A 15 -48.74 -43.28 7.63
CA GLU A 15 -48.21 -42.20 6.81
C GLU A 15 -47.53 -41.13 7.67
N TYR A 16 -48.13 -40.79 8.82
CA TYR A 16 -47.53 -39.91 9.81
C TYR A 16 -46.19 -40.46 10.34
N ASP A 17 -46.15 -41.73 10.73
CA ASP A 17 -44.91 -42.37 11.20
C ASP A 17 -43.83 -42.38 10.11
N THR A 18 -44.23 -42.68 8.87
CA THR A 18 -43.32 -42.68 7.72
C THR A 18 -42.78 -41.28 7.42
N LEU A 19 -43.62 -40.24 7.46
CA LEU A 19 -43.21 -38.85 7.28
C LEU A 19 -42.32 -38.39 8.43
N SER A 20 -42.67 -38.72 9.68
CA SER A 20 -41.89 -38.39 10.87
C SER A 20 -40.48 -38.97 10.78
N MET A 21 -40.36 -40.24 10.36
CA MET A 21 -39.04 -40.87 10.15
C MET A 21 -38.27 -40.18 9.01
N ARG A 22 -38.94 -39.80 7.92
CA ARG A 22 -38.30 -39.09 6.79
C ARG A 22 -37.83 -37.69 7.16
N VAL A 23 -38.55 -36.99 8.03
CA VAL A 23 -38.15 -35.70 8.60
C VAL A 23 -36.92 -35.85 9.48
N ALA A 24 -36.88 -36.88 10.35
CA ALA A 24 -35.73 -37.15 11.20
C ALA A 24 -34.46 -37.43 10.38
N VAL A 25 -34.55 -38.26 9.33
CA VAL A 25 -33.42 -38.53 8.42
C VAL A 25 -32.93 -37.26 7.75
N LYS A 26 -33.83 -36.44 7.19
CA LYS A 26 -33.46 -35.16 6.57
C LYS A 26 -32.78 -34.22 7.55
N GLN A 27 -33.24 -34.15 8.79
CA GLN A 27 -32.64 -33.32 9.82
C GLN A 27 -31.20 -33.75 10.11
N MET A 28 -30.95 -35.07 10.20
CA MET A 28 -29.59 -35.61 10.33
C MET A 28 -28.70 -35.26 9.12
N ASP A 29 -29.22 -35.39 7.90
CA ASP A 29 -28.48 -35.03 6.68
C ASP A 29 -28.10 -33.54 6.66
N TYR A 30 -29.00 -32.66 7.14
CA TYR A 30 -28.73 -31.22 7.25
C TYR A 30 -27.64 -30.92 8.28
N GLU A 31 -27.68 -31.58 9.44
CA GLU A 31 -26.67 -31.43 10.49
C GLU A 31 -25.29 -31.91 9.99
N GLU A 32 -25.22 -33.06 9.31
CA GLU A 32 -23.97 -33.55 8.72
C GLU A 32 -23.44 -32.58 7.64
N ALA A 33 -24.32 -32.02 6.82
CA ALA A 33 -23.93 -31.03 5.81
C ALA A 33 -23.40 -29.73 6.44
N ASP A 34 -23.99 -29.27 7.54
CA ASP A 34 -23.55 -28.08 8.28
C ASP A 34 -22.17 -28.28 8.91
N GLU A 35 -21.92 -29.44 9.53
CA GLU A 35 -20.60 -29.79 10.06
C GLU A 35 -19.53 -29.81 8.97
N ARG A 36 -19.81 -30.44 7.83
CA ARG A 36 -18.90 -30.45 6.68
C ARG A 36 -18.61 -29.04 6.16
N LEU A 37 -19.63 -28.17 6.13
CA LEU A 37 -19.48 -26.79 5.70
C LEU A 37 -18.60 -26.00 6.68
N LYS A 38 -18.78 -26.21 7.98
CA LYS A 38 -17.94 -25.61 9.02
C LYS A 38 -16.48 -26.04 8.87
N GLU A 39 -16.21 -27.33 8.71
CA GLU A 39 -14.85 -27.84 8.49
C GLU A 39 -14.22 -27.27 7.21
N ALA A 40 -15.00 -27.15 6.13
CA ALA A 40 -14.56 -26.57 4.89
C ALA A 40 -14.19 -25.09 5.05
N ASN A 41 -15.00 -24.31 5.79
CA ASN A 41 -14.70 -22.90 6.07
C ASN A 41 -13.42 -22.76 6.90
N GLU A 42 -13.25 -23.56 7.95
CA GLU A 42 -12.01 -23.54 8.75
C GLU A 42 -10.79 -23.91 7.90
N ARG A 43 -10.94 -24.79 6.89
CA ARG A 43 -9.87 -25.09 5.93
C ARG A 43 -9.57 -23.91 5.02
N VAL A 44 -10.59 -23.20 4.54
CA VAL A 44 -10.43 -21.98 3.73
C VAL A 44 -9.67 -20.93 4.53
N ASP A 45 -10.06 -20.65 5.77
CA ASP A 45 -9.37 -19.67 6.63
C ASP A 45 -7.88 -19.99 6.80
N ARG A 46 -7.53 -21.26 6.99
CA ARG A 46 -6.13 -21.71 7.07
C ARG A 46 -5.37 -21.51 5.76
N ILE A 47 -6.02 -21.81 4.64
CA ILE A 47 -5.42 -21.63 3.31
C ILE A 47 -5.22 -20.13 3.02
N GLU A 48 -6.19 -19.28 3.35
CA GLU A 48 -6.09 -17.83 3.17
C GLU A 48 -4.95 -17.23 4.00
N ALA A 49 -4.82 -17.64 5.27
CA ALA A 49 -3.71 -17.22 6.12
C ALA A 49 -2.34 -17.66 5.54
N TYR A 50 -2.26 -18.88 5.01
CA TYR A 50 -1.05 -19.39 4.36
C TYR A 50 -0.72 -18.60 3.09
N ILE A 51 -1.70 -18.38 2.22
CA ILE A 51 -1.54 -17.60 0.98
C ILE A 51 -1.06 -16.19 1.30
N LYS A 52 -1.67 -15.54 2.30
CA LYS A 52 -1.25 -14.20 2.75
C LYS A 52 0.22 -14.20 3.18
N THR A 53 0.61 -15.15 4.02
CA THR A 53 2.01 -15.29 4.48
C THR A 53 2.96 -15.51 3.30
N GLN A 54 2.61 -16.38 2.35
CA GLN A 54 3.42 -16.61 1.15
C GLN A 54 3.50 -15.35 0.28
N SER A 55 2.40 -14.64 0.12
CA SER A 55 2.33 -13.38 -0.64
C SER A 55 3.27 -12.33 -0.03
N ASP A 56 3.23 -12.14 1.29
CA ASP A 56 4.12 -11.20 1.98
C ASP A 56 5.59 -11.59 1.77
N THR A 57 5.93 -12.89 1.85
CA THR A 57 7.30 -13.35 1.59
C THR A 57 7.75 -13.16 0.14
N LEU A 58 6.83 -13.27 -0.83
CA LEU A 58 7.15 -13.06 -2.24
C LEU A 58 7.46 -11.59 -2.52
N VAL A 59 6.68 -10.67 -1.95
CA VAL A 59 6.93 -9.21 -2.04
C VAL A 59 8.31 -8.87 -1.48
N ASP A 60 8.67 -9.39 -0.30
CA ASP A 60 9.99 -9.19 0.31
C ASP A 60 11.14 -9.73 -0.57
N LEU A 61 10.93 -10.89 -1.21
CA LEU A 61 11.93 -11.49 -2.10
C LEU A 61 12.08 -10.70 -3.40
N GLU A 62 10.99 -10.20 -3.96
CA GLU A 62 10.99 -9.36 -5.15
C GLU A 62 11.72 -8.03 -4.90
N GLU A 63 11.48 -7.38 -3.75
CA GLU A 63 12.22 -6.17 -3.36
C GLU A 63 13.73 -6.45 -3.22
N LYS A 64 14.11 -7.58 -2.62
CA LYS A 64 15.52 -7.98 -2.50
C LYS A 64 16.14 -8.29 -3.87
N ALA A 65 15.43 -8.98 -4.74
CA ALA A 65 15.90 -9.34 -6.08
C ALA A 65 16.15 -8.08 -6.93
N THR A 66 15.18 -7.17 -7.00
CA THR A 66 15.30 -5.91 -7.74
C THR A 66 16.43 -5.02 -7.20
N LYS A 67 16.60 -4.96 -5.87
CA LYS A 67 17.74 -4.27 -5.25
C LYS A 67 19.08 -4.88 -5.64
N LEU A 68 19.21 -6.21 -5.63
CA LEU A 68 20.43 -6.90 -6.01
C LEU A 68 20.77 -6.72 -7.48
N GLU A 69 19.78 -6.85 -8.36
CA GLU A 69 19.92 -6.60 -9.80
C GLU A 69 20.45 -5.19 -10.05
N ARG A 70 19.83 -4.17 -9.45
CA ARG A 70 20.29 -2.79 -9.63
C ARG A 70 21.69 -2.55 -9.06
N LYS A 71 22.03 -3.14 -7.92
CA LYS A 71 23.39 -3.05 -7.37
C LYS A 71 24.42 -3.75 -8.25
N ALA A 72 24.06 -4.85 -8.92
CA ALA A 72 24.94 -5.51 -9.88
C ALA A 72 25.23 -4.62 -11.10
N GLU A 73 24.21 -3.97 -11.66
CA GLU A 73 24.38 -2.99 -12.74
C GLU A 73 25.29 -1.82 -12.31
N ILE A 74 25.12 -1.33 -11.08
CA ILE A 74 26.01 -0.30 -10.51
C ILE A 74 27.42 -0.84 -10.33
N ALA A 75 27.60 -2.08 -9.88
CA ALA A 75 28.90 -2.71 -9.74
C ALA A 75 29.62 -2.80 -11.09
N GLU A 76 28.93 -3.13 -12.18
CA GLU A 76 29.50 -3.11 -13.53
C GLU A 76 29.97 -1.70 -13.93
N MET A 77 29.13 -0.68 -13.68
CA MET A 77 29.53 0.73 -13.93
C MET A 77 30.75 1.13 -13.10
N VAL A 78 30.79 0.78 -11.81
CA VAL A 78 31.90 1.06 -10.91
C VAL A 78 33.18 0.36 -11.35
N TYR A 79 33.06 -0.90 -11.80
CA TYR A 79 34.19 -1.67 -12.29
C TYR A 79 34.81 -1.03 -13.54
N GLU A 80 34.00 -0.62 -14.50
CA GLU A 80 34.48 0.07 -15.71
C GLU A 80 35.08 1.44 -15.38
N MET A 81 34.49 2.22 -14.47
CA MET A 81 35.06 3.50 -14.02
C MET A 81 36.41 3.35 -13.32
N ALA A 82 36.62 2.26 -12.59
CA ALA A 82 37.83 2.01 -11.82
C ALA A 82 38.86 1.15 -12.58
N ARG A 83 38.62 0.84 -13.86
CA ARG A 83 39.47 0.00 -14.70
C ARG A 83 40.86 0.60 -14.84
N GLY A 84 41.88 -0.15 -14.41
CA GLY A 84 43.27 0.30 -14.41
C GLY A 84 43.70 1.11 -13.17
N SER A 85 42.79 1.40 -12.24
CA SER A 85 43.17 1.87 -10.91
C SER A 85 43.44 0.67 -9.98
N GLY A 86 44.56 0.67 -9.26
CA GLY A 86 44.85 -0.29 -8.18
C GLY A 86 44.01 -0.05 -6.93
N GLY A 87 42.73 0.31 -7.12
CA GLY A 87 41.83 0.83 -6.10
C GLY A 87 41.43 -0.20 -5.05
N ASN A 88 41.16 0.31 -3.84
CA ASN A 88 40.74 -0.45 -2.68
C ASN A 88 39.32 -1.04 -2.87
N GLU A 89 39.20 -2.37 -2.83
CA GLU A 89 37.94 -3.12 -3.00
C GLU A 89 36.84 -2.62 -2.04
N THR A 90 37.18 -2.33 -0.78
CA THR A 90 36.23 -1.81 0.21
C THR A 90 35.66 -0.44 -0.16
N LEU A 91 36.42 0.39 -0.89
CA LEU A 91 35.90 1.66 -1.40
C LEU A 91 34.95 1.44 -2.60
N ARG A 92 35.16 0.39 -3.39
CA ARG A 92 34.26 0.02 -4.50
C ARG A 92 32.91 -0.43 -3.95
N ASP A 93 32.89 -1.30 -2.95
CA ASP A 93 31.65 -1.76 -2.29
C ASP A 93 30.85 -0.59 -1.73
N LYS A 94 31.50 0.31 -0.99
CA LYS A 94 30.85 1.52 -0.45
C LYS A 94 30.34 2.45 -1.54
N LEU A 95 31.04 2.53 -2.68
CA LEU A 95 30.60 3.35 -3.81
C LEU A 95 29.36 2.75 -4.46
N ILE A 96 29.27 1.43 -4.60
CA ILE A 96 28.10 0.73 -5.13
C ILE A 96 26.87 1.01 -4.25
N ASP A 97 27.02 0.83 -2.94
CA ASP A 97 25.95 1.11 -1.97
C ASP A 97 25.52 2.58 -2.01
N GLY A 98 26.49 3.51 -1.99
CA GLY A 98 26.21 4.94 -2.03
C GLY A 98 25.57 5.40 -3.34
N MET A 99 25.94 4.81 -4.48
CA MET A 99 25.32 5.10 -5.78
C MET A 99 23.87 4.59 -5.82
N TYR A 100 23.62 3.38 -5.30
CA TYR A 100 22.28 2.83 -5.21
C TYR A 100 21.37 3.71 -4.34
N GLU A 101 21.82 4.07 -3.14
CA GLU A 101 21.09 4.97 -2.25
C GLU A 101 20.84 6.35 -2.89
N ASN A 102 21.82 6.89 -3.60
CA ASN A 102 21.68 8.18 -4.29
C ASN A 102 20.61 8.15 -5.39
N GLU A 103 20.50 7.04 -6.15
CA GLU A 103 19.47 6.86 -7.17
C GLU A 103 18.07 6.75 -6.56
N GLN A 104 17.93 6.01 -5.45
CA GLN A 104 16.67 5.93 -4.72
C GLN A 104 16.24 7.31 -4.20
N LEU A 105 17.17 8.06 -3.59
CA LEU A 105 16.92 9.41 -3.11
C LEU A 105 16.55 10.38 -4.24
N LYS A 106 17.16 10.27 -5.42
CA LYS A 106 16.78 11.08 -6.59
C LYS A 106 15.35 10.77 -7.06
N THR A 107 15.00 9.49 -7.09
CA THR A 107 13.66 9.03 -7.47
C THR A 107 12.61 9.53 -6.49
N GLU A 108 12.87 9.39 -5.18
CA GLU A 108 11.99 9.88 -4.13
C GLU A 108 11.85 11.41 -4.18
N ASN A 109 12.97 12.14 -4.31
CA ASN A 109 12.92 13.59 -4.47
C ASN A 109 12.10 14.03 -5.70
N SER A 110 12.14 13.28 -6.79
CA SER A 110 11.31 13.56 -7.98
C SER A 110 9.82 13.41 -7.67
N LYS A 111 9.42 12.29 -7.03
CA LYS A 111 8.03 12.03 -6.61
C LYS A 111 7.52 13.09 -5.63
N LEU A 112 8.35 13.49 -4.67
CA LEU A 112 8.02 14.54 -3.70
C LEU A 112 7.82 15.88 -4.40
N ARG A 113 8.69 16.24 -5.37
CA ARG A 113 8.53 17.45 -6.17
C ARG A 113 7.24 17.44 -6.98
N GLU A 114 6.88 16.31 -7.58
CA GLU A 114 5.64 16.17 -8.34
C GLU A 114 4.41 16.35 -7.42
N THR A 115 4.42 15.68 -6.27
CA THR A 115 3.34 15.77 -5.27
C THR A 115 3.19 17.21 -4.76
N LEU A 116 4.32 17.86 -4.47
CA LEU A 116 4.35 19.24 -4.04
C LEU A 116 3.82 20.19 -5.11
N ASN A 117 4.20 20.00 -6.38
CA ASN A 117 3.69 20.80 -7.48
C ASN A 117 2.17 20.65 -7.62
N LYS A 118 1.65 19.42 -7.51
CA LYS A 118 0.20 19.16 -7.50
C LYS A 118 -0.50 19.89 -6.34
N ALA A 119 0.09 19.86 -5.14
CA ALA A 119 -0.44 20.59 -3.99
C ALA A 119 -0.41 22.11 -4.22
N TYR A 120 0.66 22.65 -4.80
CA TYR A 120 0.76 24.06 -5.17
C TYR A 120 -0.31 24.46 -6.20
N ASP A 121 -0.52 23.66 -7.25
CA ASP A 121 -1.53 23.94 -8.27
C ASP A 121 -2.95 23.83 -7.70
N PHE A 122 -3.21 22.86 -6.82
CA PHE A 122 -4.46 22.77 -6.08
C PHE A 122 -4.72 24.03 -5.25
N MET A 123 -3.74 24.50 -4.47
CA MET A 123 -3.89 25.69 -3.65
C MET A 123 -4.12 26.98 -4.46
N LYS A 124 -3.57 27.08 -5.68
CA LYS A 124 -3.85 28.24 -6.56
C LYS A 124 -5.32 28.35 -6.95
N GLN A 125 -6.07 27.23 -6.99
CA GLN A 125 -7.48 27.22 -7.37
C GLN A 125 -8.38 27.93 -6.34
N PHE A 126 -7.92 28.07 -5.09
CA PHE A 126 -8.70 28.68 -4.02
C PHE A 126 -8.27 30.13 -3.78
N VAL A 127 -9.11 31.08 -4.17
CA VAL A 127 -8.89 32.51 -3.94
C VAL A 127 -9.80 33.01 -2.83
N VAL A 128 -9.22 33.67 -1.82
CA VAL A 128 -9.92 34.26 -0.68
C VAL A 128 -9.38 35.68 -0.46
N ASP A 129 -10.26 36.68 -0.52
CA ASP A 129 -9.92 38.12 -0.40
C ASP A 129 -8.92 38.62 -1.46
N GLY A 130 -9.05 38.13 -2.70
CA GLY A 130 -8.19 38.54 -3.82
C GLY A 130 -6.77 37.96 -3.79
N ARG A 131 -6.46 37.08 -2.82
CA ARG A 131 -5.20 36.31 -2.76
C ARG A 131 -5.49 34.81 -2.82
N ASN A 132 -4.64 34.04 -3.49
CA ASN A 132 -4.81 32.59 -3.53
C ASN A 132 -4.27 31.91 -2.26
N LEU A 133 -4.74 30.69 -1.98
CA LEU A 133 -4.36 29.94 -0.77
C LEU A 133 -2.85 29.63 -0.75
N LEU A 134 -2.22 29.47 -1.91
CA LEU A 134 -0.77 29.25 -2.00
C LEU A 134 0.02 30.47 -1.52
N GLU A 135 -0.40 31.69 -1.87
CA GLU A 135 0.22 32.93 -1.39
C GLU A 135 0.12 33.04 0.13
N LYS A 136 -1.07 32.79 0.70
CA LYS A 136 -1.29 32.80 2.16
C LYS A 136 -0.44 31.72 2.86
N PHE A 137 -0.31 30.54 2.26
CA PHE A 137 0.51 29.45 2.78
C PHE A 137 2.00 29.82 2.80
N LEU A 138 2.55 30.33 1.70
CA LEU A 138 3.97 30.70 1.60
C LEU A 138 4.32 31.87 2.53
N GLU A 139 3.41 32.82 2.71
CA GLU A 139 3.54 33.91 3.69
C GLU A 139 3.63 33.35 5.13
N SER A 140 2.75 32.42 5.49
CA SER A 140 2.78 31.75 6.80
C SER A 140 4.08 31.00 7.05
N ILE A 141 4.61 30.28 6.04
CA ILE A 141 5.91 29.61 6.15
C ILE A 141 7.04 30.62 6.38
N GLY A 142 7.03 31.75 5.65
CA GLY A 142 8.00 32.83 5.83
C GLY A 142 8.03 33.36 7.27
N GLN A 143 6.85 33.58 7.87
CA GLN A 143 6.71 34.04 9.25
C GLN A 143 7.19 33.00 10.27
N VAL A 144 6.91 31.71 10.04
CA VAL A 144 7.39 30.64 10.93
C VAL A 144 8.91 30.56 10.91
N VAL A 145 9.53 30.54 9.72
CA VAL A 145 11.00 30.47 9.55
C VAL A 145 11.70 31.65 10.24
N GLU A 146 11.10 32.84 10.18
CA GLU A 146 11.61 34.03 10.88
C GLU A 146 11.51 33.88 12.41
N LYS A 147 10.41 33.31 12.92
CA LYS A 147 10.19 33.09 14.36
C LYS A 147 11.07 32.00 14.97
N VAL A 148 11.32 30.90 14.25
CA VAL A 148 12.15 29.79 14.79
C VAL A 148 13.66 30.05 14.74
N GLY A 149 14.10 31.18 14.17
CA GLY A 149 15.49 31.63 14.26
C GLY A 149 16.51 30.56 13.83
N TRP A 150 16.21 29.77 12.79
CA TRP A 150 17.10 28.69 12.33
C TRP A 150 18.48 29.28 11.99
N GLY A 151 19.42 29.06 12.91
CA GLY A 151 20.65 29.83 13.10
C GLY A 151 21.77 29.64 12.07
N ALA A 152 21.50 29.04 10.92
CA ALA A 152 22.39 29.13 9.78
C ALA A 152 21.76 30.10 8.79
N ALA A 153 22.29 31.32 8.70
CA ALA A 153 21.85 32.32 7.72
C ALA A 153 21.71 31.71 6.30
N GLY A 154 22.51 30.69 5.97
CA GLY A 154 22.42 29.91 4.73
C GLY A 154 21.13 29.11 4.52
N THR A 155 20.60 28.39 5.52
CA THR A 155 19.39 27.56 5.34
C THR A 155 18.14 28.41 5.20
N VAL A 156 18.04 29.50 5.96
CA VAL A 156 16.95 30.50 5.81
C VAL A 156 17.02 31.17 4.44
N LEU A 157 18.22 31.51 3.95
CA LEU A 157 18.39 32.09 2.61
C LEU A 157 17.95 31.12 1.52
N LEU A 158 18.29 29.83 1.65
CA LEU A 158 17.91 28.80 0.69
C LEU A 158 16.39 28.60 0.64
N ILE A 159 15.71 28.58 1.79
CA ILE A 159 14.24 28.48 1.85
C ILE A 159 13.59 29.74 1.26
N LYS A 160 14.07 30.94 1.61
CA LYS A 160 13.56 32.19 1.03
C LYS A 160 13.77 32.25 -0.48
N LYS A 161 14.96 31.86 -0.95
CA LYS A 161 15.30 31.81 -2.38
C LYS A 161 14.46 30.78 -3.13
N TRP A 162 14.23 29.62 -2.52
CA TRP A 162 13.37 28.57 -3.10
C TRP A 162 11.90 29.02 -3.16
N ASN A 163 11.36 29.62 -2.10
CA ASN A 163 10.00 30.19 -2.11
C ASN A 163 9.84 31.27 -3.19
N GLN A 164 10.83 32.15 -3.35
CA GLN A 164 10.87 33.17 -4.42
C GLN A 164 10.91 32.54 -5.82
N GLU A 165 11.70 31.48 -6.02
CA GLU A 165 11.79 30.77 -7.29
C GLU A 165 10.45 30.11 -7.67
N ILE A 166 9.76 29.50 -6.71
CA ILE A 166 8.41 28.93 -6.90
C ILE A 166 7.40 30.04 -7.27
N LEU A 167 7.38 31.14 -6.53
CA LEU A 167 6.50 32.28 -6.83
C LEU A 167 6.77 32.88 -8.21
N ARG A 168 8.04 33.05 -8.59
CA ARG A 168 8.45 33.60 -9.88
C ARG A 168 8.14 32.69 -11.06
N ASN A 169 8.29 31.38 -10.91
CA ASN A 169 7.97 30.43 -11.97
C ASN A 169 6.45 30.26 -12.15
N THR A 170 5.65 30.58 -11.13
CA THR A 170 4.19 30.50 -11.18
C THR A 170 3.51 31.80 -11.66
N THR A 171 4.16 32.96 -11.55
CA THR A 171 3.64 34.24 -12.11
C THR A 171 3.91 34.43 -13.60
N LYS A 172 4.86 33.70 -14.19
CA LYS A 172 5.16 33.77 -15.64
C LYS A 172 4.19 32.99 -16.54
N SER A 173 3.21 32.29 -15.96
CA SER A 173 2.26 31.45 -16.72
C SER A 173 0.93 32.15 -17.06
N TYR A 174 0.90 33.49 -17.06
CA TYR A 174 -0.22 34.30 -17.55
C TYR A 174 0.22 35.17 -18.73
#